data_AF-A0A7X3PGX7-F1
#
_entry.id   AF-A0A7X3PGX7-F1
#
_cell.length_a   1.000
_cell.length_b   1.000
_cell.length_c   1.000
_cell.angle_alpha   90.00
_cell.angle_beta   90.00
_cell.angle_gamma   90.00
#
_symmetry.space_group_name_H-M   'P 1'
#
loop_
_entity.id
_entity.type
_entity.pdbx_description
1 polymer ?
#
loop_
_entity_poly.entity_id
_entity_poly.type
_entity_poly.pdbx_seq_one_letter_code
_entity_poly.pdbx_strand_id
1 'polypeptide(L)'
;MRSPVREPRRRPGLPDRDLRQSPRQEDATDPSPLGRRTGADRARPVVRDLPREAEPLLPPGRGGRAAGRDEHPPLRPHAEGIQGRDPVHRHHPQSAHDRERRLDLRRDDAGGGRLLDRRRGAQRHRAELRPAGLRSAGGVTDTELVVVGCGTVVPEADRAASSYWVSSPGTGSAAQTHVLFDCGPGALQALARLGLPWGEITDLAITHFHADHVGALPGFFFALRHGLPRPRSRPLTVWGPAGTRTFVEKLAGAYGDFVLDPGFPVLIEEVAPGETRSLSGGPGLEAHRTPHTEESVAWRLDGETFSFGYTGDSGPSTELGSFMREVSALVCECSLHDAQASDNHLSPARVAELATAARPRLLVLTHIYPHFRTGHDVARLVAEAGYDGDARIAREGLRVSLTNR
;
A
#
# COMPACT_ATOMS: atom_id res chain seq x y z
N MET A 1 -36.37 16.78 73.31
CA MET A 1 -35.77 16.53 71.98
C MET A 1 -34.63 17.51 71.74
N ARG A 2 -33.39 17.04 71.92
CA ARG A 2 -32.07 17.59 71.53
C ARG A 2 -31.03 16.60 72.10
N SER A 3 -30.00 16.23 71.34
CA SER A 3 -28.91 15.35 71.80
C SER A 3 -28.01 16.07 72.84
N PRO A 4 -27.20 15.35 73.66
CA PRO A 4 -25.81 15.09 73.24
C PRO A 4 -25.08 13.84 73.80
N VAL A 5 -24.08 13.39 73.03
CA VAL A 5 -22.75 12.78 73.36
C VAL A 5 -22.43 12.29 74.80
N ARG A 6 -21.89 11.05 74.92
CA ARG A 6 -20.74 10.69 75.80
C ARG A 6 -20.11 9.30 75.54
N GLU A 7 -18.78 9.22 75.63
CA GLU A 7 -17.92 8.01 75.78
C GLU A 7 -17.91 7.50 77.26
N PRO A 8 -17.01 6.62 77.81
CA PRO A 8 -15.85 5.86 77.26
C PRO A 8 -15.66 4.41 77.81
N ARG A 9 -14.55 3.71 77.45
CA ARG A 9 -13.81 2.73 78.31
C ARG A 9 -12.40 2.33 77.79
N ARG A 10 -11.61 1.62 78.62
CA ARG A 10 -10.12 1.58 78.62
C ARG A 10 -9.44 0.28 78.11
N ARG A 11 -8.15 0.42 77.76
CA ARG A 11 -7.01 -0.54 77.58
C ARG A 11 -6.87 -1.64 78.68
N PRO A 12 -6.13 -2.79 78.52
CA PRO A 12 -4.68 -2.85 78.16
C PRO A 12 -4.10 -4.12 77.43
N GLY A 13 -2.79 -4.10 77.06
CA GLY A 13 -1.97 -5.30 76.81
C GLY A 13 -0.90 -5.24 75.68
N LEU A 14 0.39 -5.19 76.03
CA LEU A 14 1.61 -5.52 75.25
C LEU A 14 2.60 -6.17 76.27
N PRO A 15 3.49 -7.13 75.91
CA PRO A 15 4.69 -6.95 75.05
C PRO A 15 4.78 -8.05 73.94
N ASP A 16 5.78 -8.17 73.04
CA ASP A 16 7.23 -8.00 73.25
C ASP A 16 8.03 -7.70 71.96
N ARG A 17 9.07 -6.86 72.07
CA ARG A 17 10.10 -6.55 71.04
C ARG A 17 11.29 -5.86 71.70
N ASP A 18 12.47 -6.49 71.66
CA ASP A 18 13.76 -5.95 72.10
C ASP A 18 14.81 -6.46 71.07
N LEU A 19 15.35 -5.65 70.14
CA LEU A 19 16.33 -4.55 70.26
C LEU A 19 17.72 -4.96 70.75
N ARG A 20 18.65 -5.12 69.79
CA ARG A 20 20.08 -4.75 69.87
C ARG A 20 20.57 -4.42 68.44
N GLN A 21 21.53 -3.56 68.14
CA GLN A 21 22.20 -2.43 68.82
C GLN A 21 23.00 -1.70 67.71
N SER A 22 23.13 -0.37 67.73
CA SER A 22 24.12 0.38 66.92
C SER A 22 25.20 0.96 67.86
N PRO A 23 26.43 1.30 67.40
CA PRO A 23 26.67 2.71 66.97
C PRO A 23 27.89 3.01 66.03
N ARG A 24 27.99 4.29 65.60
CA ARG A 24 29.16 5.06 65.07
C ARG A 24 29.52 4.90 63.58
N GLN A 25 29.41 5.97 62.77
CA GLN A 25 30.45 6.99 62.36
C GLN A 25 31.53 6.37 61.45
N GLU A 26 31.98 6.96 60.33
CA GLU A 26 31.76 8.23 59.61
C GLU A 26 32.17 8.00 58.12
N ASP A 27 32.00 8.87 57.11
CA ASP A 27 31.72 10.31 57.00
C ASP A 27 30.91 10.63 55.71
N ALA A 28 30.48 11.88 55.49
CA ALA A 28 29.99 12.39 54.20
C ALA A 28 30.25 13.90 54.04
N THR A 29 30.82 14.34 52.90
CA THR A 29 31.15 15.74 52.62
C THR A 29 30.36 16.35 51.46
N ASP A 30 29.47 17.28 51.80
CA ASP A 30 28.84 18.34 50.96
C ASP A 30 29.80 19.58 50.97
N PRO A 31 29.76 20.60 50.06
CA PRO A 31 28.56 21.38 49.71
C PRO A 31 28.38 21.85 48.25
N SER A 32 27.13 22.26 47.95
CA SER A 32 26.73 23.03 46.75
C SER A 32 27.25 24.50 46.79
N PRO A 33 27.28 25.27 45.66
CA PRO A 33 26.07 26.00 45.23
C PRO A 33 25.90 26.25 43.71
N LEU A 34 24.71 26.76 43.35
CA LEU A 34 24.27 27.12 42.00
C LEU A 34 25.08 28.27 41.36
N GLY A 35 25.58 28.05 40.14
CA GLY A 35 26.13 29.08 39.22
C GLY A 35 25.22 29.35 38.01
N ARG A 36 25.21 30.58 37.50
CA ARG A 36 24.31 31.02 36.40
C ARG A 36 24.76 30.54 35.01
N ARG A 37 23.79 30.41 34.10
CA ARG A 37 23.94 30.04 32.68
C ARG A 37 25.00 30.85 31.91
N THR A 38 25.89 30.18 31.21
CA THR A 38 26.64 30.67 30.03
C THR A 38 26.91 29.50 29.07
N GLY A 39 27.10 29.80 27.78
CA GLY A 39 27.61 28.86 26.77
C GLY A 39 26.55 27.96 26.13
N ALA A 40 26.46 28.02 24.80
CA ALA A 40 25.73 27.05 23.99
C ALA A 40 26.75 26.17 23.27
N ASP A 41 26.65 24.85 23.40
CA ASP A 41 27.27 23.94 22.47
C ASP A 41 26.46 22.63 22.36
N ARG A 42 26.08 22.26 21.14
CA ARG A 42 25.39 20.99 20.86
C ARG A 42 26.38 20.05 20.19
N ALA A 43 26.99 19.18 20.97
CA ALA A 43 27.78 18.07 20.46
C ALA A 43 26.92 17.22 19.50
N ARG A 44 27.40 17.07 18.26
CA ARG A 44 26.81 16.15 17.28
C ARG A 44 27.15 14.71 17.68
N PRO A 45 26.26 13.72 17.49
CA PRO A 45 26.63 12.32 17.69
C PRO A 45 27.74 11.92 16.70
N VAL A 46 28.72 11.18 17.21
CA VAL A 46 29.88 10.71 16.43
C VAL A 46 29.42 9.65 15.43
N VAL A 47 29.62 9.91 14.14
CA VAL A 47 29.58 8.88 13.11
C VAL A 47 30.75 7.93 13.35
N ARG A 48 30.48 6.63 13.50
CA ARG A 48 31.53 5.61 13.60
C ARG A 48 32.16 5.40 12.23
N ASP A 49 33.48 5.49 12.15
CA ASP A 49 34.24 5.20 10.94
C ASP A 49 34.01 3.75 10.48
N LEU A 50 33.72 3.57 9.19
CA LEU A 50 33.70 2.26 8.55
C LEU A 50 35.13 1.87 8.18
N PRO A 51 35.66 0.72 8.68
CA PRO A 51 37.01 0.31 8.33
C PRO A 51 37.05 -0.36 6.95
N ARG A 52 38.00 0.13 6.12
CA ARG A 52 38.50 -0.38 4.82
C ARG A 52 37.93 0.29 3.56
N GLU A 53 38.88 0.70 2.72
CA GLU A 53 38.68 1.17 1.36
C GLU A 53 38.10 0.04 0.49
N ALA A 54 37.17 0.38 -0.41
CA ALA A 54 36.58 -0.58 -1.34
C ALA A 54 37.42 -0.66 -2.62
N GLU A 55 38.10 -1.78 -2.86
CA GLU A 55 38.80 -2.02 -4.12
C GLU A 55 37.83 -2.37 -5.28
N PRO A 56 38.05 -1.87 -6.51
CA PRO A 56 37.20 -2.21 -7.65
C PRO A 56 37.36 -3.66 -8.12
N LEU A 57 36.28 -4.44 -8.07
CA LEU A 57 36.23 -5.85 -8.53
C LEU A 57 36.17 -6.02 -10.08
N LEU A 58 36.62 -5.05 -10.86
CA LEU A 58 36.59 -5.11 -12.33
C LEU A 58 38.01 -5.28 -12.91
N PRO A 59 38.26 -6.32 -13.73
CA PRO A 59 39.58 -6.55 -14.32
C PRO A 59 39.93 -5.48 -15.37
N PRO A 60 41.22 -5.11 -15.52
CA PRO A 60 41.65 -4.08 -16.45
C PRO A 60 41.39 -4.50 -17.91
N GLY A 61 40.56 -3.72 -18.61
CA GLY A 61 40.28 -3.91 -20.02
C GLY A 61 41.52 -3.76 -20.90
N ARG A 62 41.72 -4.67 -21.87
CA ARG A 62 42.79 -4.59 -22.87
C ARG A 62 42.59 -3.37 -23.77
N GLY A 63 43.24 -2.27 -23.44
CA GLY A 63 43.16 -1.02 -24.20
C GLY A 63 44.21 -0.02 -23.78
N GLY A 64 45.50 -0.33 -24.01
CA GLY A 64 46.62 0.55 -23.66
C GLY A 64 46.65 1.85 -24.48
N ARG A 65 45.86 2.85 -24.08
CA ARG A 65 46.02 4.27 -24.43
C ARG A 65 45.59 5.12 -23.24
N ALA A 66 46.41 6.11 -22.89
CA ALA A 66 46.06 7.07 -21.84
C ALA A 66 44.92 7.99 -22.32
N ALA A 67 43.93 8.22 -21.46
CA ALA A 67 42.92 9.24 -21.69
C ALA A 67 43.56 10.63 -21.52
N GLY A 68 43.50 11.45 -22.58
CA GLY A 68 43.80 12.87 -22.48
C GLY A 68 42.80 13.55 -21.54
N ARG A 69 43.27 14.50 -20.74
CA ARG A 69 42.42 15.32 -19.88
C ARG A 69 41.93 16.51 -20.70
N ASP A 70 40.63 16.62 -20.88
CA ASP A 70 40.01 17.90 -21.24
C ASP A 70 39.81 18.71 -19.95
N GLU A 71 40.38 19.91 -19.90
CA GLU A 71 40.42 20.75 -18.71
C GLU A 71 39.13 21.56 -18.56
N HIS A 72 38.39 21.35 -17.47
CA HIS A 72 37.33 22.27 -17.07
C HIS A 72 37.92 23.56 -16.48
N PRO A 73 37.37 24.75 -16.78
CA PRO A 73 37.89 26.02 -16.29
C PRO A 73 37.76 26.17 -14.77
N PRO A 74 38.64 26.94 -14.12
CA PRO A 74 38.72 26.99 -12.66
C PRO A 74 37.53 27.69 -12.00
N LEU A 75 37.04 27.10 -10.91
CA LEU A 75 36.13 27.75 -9.97
C LEU A 75 36.84 28.97 -9.33
N ARG A 76 36.15 30.11 -9.28
CA ARG A 76 36.67 31.35 -8.68
C ARG A 76 36.74 31.28 -7.15
N PRO A 77 37.65 32.06 -6.51
CA PRO A 77 37.97 31.93 -5.09
C PRO A 77 36.89 32.50 -4.14
N HIS A 78 37.06 32.17 -2.85
CA HIS A 78 36.27 32.53 -1.67
C HIS A 78 35.44 33.82 -1.73
N ALA A 79 34.18 33.71 -1.29
CA ALA A 79 33.37 34.81 -0.77
C ALA A 79 33.08 34.59 0.73
N GLU A 80 32.96 35.69 1.47
CA GLU A 80 32.87 35.70 2.94
C GLU A 80 31.53 35.18 3.48
N GLY A 81 31.54 34.63 4.70
CA GLY A 81 30.36 34.04 5.33
C GLY A 81 29.40 35.08 5.92
N ILE A 82 28.16 35.12 5.44
CA ILE A 82 27.12 36.02 5.97
C ILE A 82 26.42 35.38 7.18
N GLN A 83 26.51 36.06 8.32
CA GLN A 83 25.63 35.83 9.47
C GLN A 83 24.30 36.58 9.27
N GLY A 84 23.17 35.91 9.50
CA GLY A 84 21.84 36.53 9.48
C GLY A 84 20.76 35.56 9.96
N ARG A 85 19.73 36.08 10.67
CA ARG A 85 18.54 35.33 11.08
C ARG A 85 17.32 35.73 10.23
N ASP A 86 16.30 34.88 10.27
CA ASP A 86 14.98 34.97 9.62
C ASP A 86 14.89 34.69 8.11
N PRO A 87 14.20 33.61 7.69
CA PRO A 87 13.90 33.32 6.29
C PRO A 87 12.42 33.57 5.93
N VAL A 88 12.14 34.68 5.24
CA VAL A 88 10.88 34.84 4.46
C VAL A 88 11.16 35.69 3.22
N HIS A 89 10.83 35.18 2.02
CA HIS A 89 10.25 35.87 0.84
C HIS A 89 10.14 34.78 -0.25
N ARG A 90 8.96 34.20 -0.56
CA ARG A 90 7.81 34.72 -1.34
C ARG A 90 8.12 35.11 -2.80
N HIS A 91 7.36 34.44 -3.70
CA HIS A 91 7.12 34.69 -5.14
C HIS A 91 8.12 34.15 -6.18
N HIS A 92 7.73 33.03 -6.80
CA HIS A 92 8.01 32.76 -8.22
C HIS A 92 6.76 33.16 -9.04
N PRO A 93 6.89 33.93 -10.15
CA PRO A 93 5.81 34.15 -11.08
C PRO A 93 5.72 33.03 -12.13
N GLN A 94 4.51 32.51 -12.38
CA GLN A 94 4.23 31.68 -13.55
C GLN A 94 4.00 32.59 -14.77
N SER A 95 4.64 32.28 -15.90
CA SER A 95 4.37 32.95 -17.16
C SER A 95 3.14 32.35 -17.84
N ALA A 96 1.99 33.01 -17.70
CA ALA A 96 0.85 32.81 -18.58
C ALA A 96 0.77 33.98 -19.57
N HIS A 97 0.87 33.69 -20.87
CA HIS A 97 0.12 34.34 -21.96
C HIS A 97 0.61 33.78 -23.30
N ASP A 98 -0.33 33.27 -24.10
CA ASP A 98 -0.53 33.79 -25.46
C ASP A 98 -1.88 33.35 -26.02
N ARG A 99 -2.63 34.31 -26.56
CA ARG A 99 -3.85 34.09 -27.34
C ARG A 99 -3.67 34.75 -28.70
N GLU A 100 -4.10 34.02 -29.73
CA GLU A 100 -4.48 34.52 -31.05
C GLU A 100 -3.44 35.29 -31.88
N ARG A 101 -2.90 34.59 -32.88
CA ARG A 101 -2.85 35.11 -34.26
C ARG A 101 -2.87 33.96 -35.27
N ARG A 102 -3.62 34.15 -36.35
CA ARG A 102 -3.64 33.26 -37.53
C ARG A 102 -2.42 33.54 -38.41
N LEU A 103 -1.76 32.50 -38.94
CA LEU A 103 -1.67 32.21 -40.38
C LEU A 103 -0.71 31.02 -40.67
N ASP A 104 -1.19 30.14 -41.53
CA ASP A 104 -0.52 29.28 -42.53
C ASP A 104 0.77 28.50 -42.25
N LEU A 105 0.59 27.17 -42.29
CA LEU A 105 1.36 26.21 -43.09
C LEU A 105 2.90 26.26 -43.03
N ARG A 106 3.49 25.35 -42.24
CA ARG A 106 4.38 24.30 -42.79
C ARG A 106 4.14 22.95 -42.11
N ARG A 107 4.00 21.91 -42.94
CA ARG A 107 4.30 20.52 -42.55
C ARG A 107 5.81 20.34 -42.76
N ASP A 108 6.49 19.75 -41.79
CA ASP A 108 7.78 19.11 -42.03
C ASP A 108 7.65 17.61 -41.78
N ASP A 109 7.56 16.87 -42.88
CA ASP A 109 7.57 15.42 -42.88
C ASP A 109 8.98 14.92 -42.54
N ALA A 110 9.14 14.15 -41.45
CA ALA A 110 10.38 13.42 -41.17
C ALA A 110 10.54 12.29 -42.19
N GLY A 111 11.24 12.58 -43.30
CA GLY A 111 11.23 11.80 -44.52
C GLY A 111 11.72 10.35 -44.39
N GLY A 112 10.94 9.42 -44.91
CA GLY A 112 11.34 8.03 -45.11
C GLY A 112 12.33 7.89 -46.27
N GLY A 113 13.62 7.68 -45.95
CA GLY A 113 14.65 7.33 -46.94
C GLY A 113 14.46 5.91 -47.48
N ARG A 114 14.18 5.76 -48.77
CA ARG A 114 14.18 4.46 -49.46
C ARG A 114 15.61 4.07 -49.83
N LEU A 115 16.07 2.90 -49.37
CA LEU A 115 17.17 2.17 -50.00
C LEU A 115 16.61 0.91 -50.69
N LEU A 116 17.10 0.66 -51.91
CA LEU A 116 16.52 -0.32 -52.84
C LEU A 116 16.98 -1.76 -52.60
N ASP A 117 16.14 -2.67 -53.11
CA ASP A 117 16.18 -4.13 -52.96
C ASP A 117 17.51 -4.80 -53.39
N ARG A 118 18.06 -5.65 -52.51
CA ARG A 118 18.90 -6.80 -52.89
C ARG A 118 18.51 -8.07 -52.13
N ARG A 119 17.46 -8.71 -52.64
CA ARG A 119 16.99 -10.07 -52.32
C ARG A 119 18.10 -11.07 -51.99
N ARG A 120 17.97 -11.72 -50.84
CA ARG A 120 18.21 -13.17 -50.63
C ARG A 120 17.34 -13.61 -49.45
N GLY A 121 16.57 -14.68 -49.64
CA GLY A 121 15.43 -14.99 -48.78
C GLY A 121 15.78 -15.77 -47.51
N ALA A 122 15.02 -15.48 -46.45
CA ALA A 122 14.76 -16.40 -45.34
C ALA A 122 13.35 -16.10 -44.81
N GLN A 123 12.47 -17.11 -44.75
CA GLN A 123 11.13 -16.94 -44.20
C GLN A 123 11.20 -16.64 -42.71
N ARG A 124 10.60 -15.53 -42.26
CA ARG A 124 10.22 -15.31 -40.87
C ARG A 124 8.84 -14.69 -40.81
N HIS A 125 7.91 -15.34 -40.11
CA HIS A 125 6.57 -14.81 -39.88
C HIS A 125 6.67 -13.48 -39.10
N ARG A 126 6.34 -12.39 -39.78
CA ARG A 126 6.19 -11.08 -39.15
C ARG A 126 4.75 -10.98 -38.62
N ALA A 127 4.56 -11.32 -37.36
CA ALA A 127 3.30 -11.03 -36.67
C ALA A 127 3.11 -9.51 -36.63
N GLU A 128 2.06 -9.01 -37.28
CA GLU A 128 1.68 -7.61 -37.20
C GLU A 128 1.13 -7.33 -35.80
N LEU A 129 1.97 -6.77 -34.93
CA LEU A 129 1.50 -6.12 -33.70
C LEU A 129 0.69 -4.89 -34.09
N ARG A 130 -0.60 -5.11 -34.36
CA ARG A 130 -1.60 -4.04 -34.37
C ARG A 130 -1.60 -3.38 -33.00
N PRO A 131 -1.61 -2.04 -32.91
CA PRO A 131 -1.86 -1.39 -31.63
C PRO A 131 -3.21 -1.89 -31.12
N ALA A 132 -3.23 -2.42 -29.90
CA ALA A 132 -4.46 -2.81 -29.24
C ALA A 132 -5.26 -1.52 -28.98
N GLY A 133 -6.16 -1.19 -29.91
CA GLY A 133 -7.14 -0.14 -29.69
C GLY A 133 -7.90 -0.49 -28.42
N LEU A 134 -7.92 0.43 -27.47
CA LEU A 134 -8.72 0.33 -26.26
C LEU A 134 -10.16 0.09 -26.72
N ARG A 135 -10.63 -1.16 -26.63
CA ARG A 135 -12.02 -1.49 -26.94
C ARG A 135 -12.84 -0.68 -25.95
N SER A 136 -13.84 0.07 -26.43
CA SER A 136 -14.88 0.53 -25.51
C SER A 136 -15.42 -0.72 -24.82
N ALA A 137 -15.39 -0.76 -23.49
CA ALA A 137 -15.88 -1.91 -22.76
C ALA A 137 -17.29 -2.25 -23.27
N GLY A 138 -17.48 -3.46 -23.79
CA GLY A 138 -18.81 -4.03 -23.80
C GLY A 138 -19.21 -4.11 -22.34
N GLY A 139 -20.38 -3.56 -21.99
CA GLY A 139 -20.82 -3.48 -20.60
C GLY A 139 -20.66 -4.84 -19.92
N VAL A 140 -20.10 -4.84 -18.71
CA VAL A 140 -19.87 -6.09 -17.98
C VAL A 140 -21.25 -6.66 -17.65
N THR A 141 -21.52 -7.88 -18.12
CA THR A 141 -22.84 -8.53 -17.98
C THR A 141 -23.02 -9.22 -16.64
N ASP A 142 -21.93 -9.65 -16.02
CA ASP A 142 -21.90 -10.52 -14.85
C ASP A 142 -20.90 -9.99 -13.82
N THR A 143 -21.21 -10.13 -12.53
CA THR A 143 -20.26 -9.73 -11.48
C THR A 143 -19.05 -10.67 -11.47
N GLU A 144 -17.83 -10.13 -11.55
CA GLU A 144 -16.60 -10.93 -11.49
C GLU A 144 -15.54 -10.34 -10.55
N LEU A 145 -14.82 -11.25 -9.89
CA LEU A 145 -13.52 -11.02 -9.27
C LEU A 145 -12.41 -11.42 -10.27
N VAL A 146 -11.39 -10.58 -10.40
CA VAL A 146 -10.15 -10.90 -11.11
C VAL A 146 -8.97 -10.62 -10.18
N VAL A 147 -8.12 -11.63 -9.97
CA VAL A 147 -6.85 -11.46 -9.24
C VAL A 147 -5.88 -10.68 -10.13
N VAL A 148 -5.58 -9.44 -9.76
CA VAL A 148 -4.65 -8.56 -10.49
C VAL A 148 -3.22 -8.85 -10.03
N GLY A 149 -3.00 -8.88 -8.73
CA GLY A 149 -1.74 -9.21 -8.07
C GLY A 149 -2.00 -9.95 -6.77
N CYS A 150 -1.12 -10.89 -6.42
CA CYS A 150 -1.30 -11.83 -5.31
C CYS A 150 0.03 -12.27 -4.69
N GLY A 151 1.09 -11.47 -4.92
CA GLY A 151 2.39 -11.60 -4.27
C GLY A 151 2.41 -10.88 -2.94
N THR A 152 3.60 -10.67 -2.42
CA THR A 152 3.88 -9.98 -1.15
C THR A 152 4.90 -8.86 -1.38
N VAL A 153 5.45 -8.27 -0.31
CA VAL A 153 6.64 -7.42 -0.32
C VAL A 153 7.84 -8.00 -1.08
N VAL A 154 7.92 -9.32 -1.25
CA VAL A 154 9.00 -9.96 -2.01
C VAL A 154 8.73 -9.83 -3.52
N PRO A 155 9.59 -9.13 -4.29
CA PRO A 155 9.36 -8.92 -5.72
C PRO A 155 9.56 -10.22 -6.51
N GLU A 156 8.55 -10.61 -7.28
CA GLU A 156 8.62 -11.76 -8.21
C GLU A 156 8.47 -11.28 -9.67
N ALA A 157 9.10 -11.97 -10.62
CA ALA A 157 9.11 -11.57 -12.03
C ALA A 157 7.75 -11.77 -12.73
N ASP A 158 6.91 -12.66 -12.20
CA ASP A 158 5.63 -13.12 -12.75
C ASP A 158 4.44 -12.83 -11.82
N ARG A 159 4.64 -12.02 -10.76
CA ARG A 159 3.60 -11.71 -9.77
C ARG A 159 3.74 -10.29 -9.21
N ALA A 160 2.75 -9.46 -9.48
CA ALA A 160 2.50 -8.21 -8.78
C ALA A 160 2.11 -8.47 -7.31
N ALA A 161 2.43 -7.50 -6.45
CA ALA A 161 1.98 -7.45 -5.07
C ALA A 161 0.46 -7.24 -4.97
N SER A 162 -0.10 -7.13 -3.76
CA SER A 162 -1.53 -7.26 -3.51
C SER A 162 -2.39 -6.30 -4.35
N SER A 163 -3.30 -6.85 -5.16
CA SER A 163 -4.32 -6.08 -5.89
C SER A 163 -5.43 -6.99 -6.46
N TYR A 164 -6.70 -6.64 -6.27
CA TYR A 164 -7.83 -7.43 -6.75
C TYR A 164 -8.88 -6.53 -7.39
N TRP A 165 -9.40 -6.94 -8.54
CA TRP A 165 -10.44 -6.21 -9.27
C TRP A 165 -11.79 -6.88 -9.04
N VAL A 166 -12.80 -6.12 -8.63
CA VAL A 166 -14.20 -6.57 -8.66
C VAL A 166 -15.00 -5.65 -9.57
N SER A 167 -15.70 -6.26 -10.54
CA SER A 167 -16.65 -5.57 -11.39
C SER A 167 -18.07 -6.00 -11.05
N SER A 168 -19.00 -5.05 -10.96
CA SER A 168 -20.44 -5.32 -10.97
C SER A 168 -21.13 -4.61 -12.14
N PRO A 169 -22.05 -5.26 -12.87
CA PRO A 169 -23.02 -4.53 -13.67
C PRO A 169 -23.78 -3.53 -12.80
N GLY A 170 -24.24 -2.44 -13.41
CA GLY A 170 -25.16 -1.51 -12.78
C GLY A 170 -26.58 -2.09 -12.74
N THR A 171 -27.27 -2.00 -11.60
CA THR A 171 -28.66 -2.42 -11.45
C THR A 171 -29.60 -1.20 -11.46
N GLY A 172 -30.66 -1.26 -12.28
CA GLY A 172 -31.64 -0.18 -12.40
C GLY A 172 -31.01 1.16 -12.83
N SER A 173 -30.92 2.11 -11.91
CA SER A 173 -30.30 3.43 -12.11
C SER A 173 -28.84 3.52 -11.63
N ALA A 174 -28.31 2.48 -10.95
CA ALA A 174 -26.92 2.46 -10.52
C ALA A 174 -25.99 2.26 -11.72
N ALA A 175 -24.83 2.94 -11.70
CA ALA A 175 -23.81 2.77 -12.73
C ALA A 175 -23.05 1.45 -12.54
N GLN A 176 -22.42 0.95 -13.61
CA GLN A 176 -21.43 -0.14 -13.53
C GLN A 176 -20.28 0.28 -12.61
N THR A 177 -19.93 -0.56 -11.64
CA THR A 177 -18.85 -0.31 -10.68
C THR A 177 -17.63 -1.19 -10.96
N HIS A 178 -16.46 -0.60 -10.77
CA HIS A 178 -15.16 -1.22 -10.94
C HIS A 178 -14.30 -0.86 -9.74
N VAL A 179 -14.20 -1.79 -8.80
CA VAL A 179 -13.51 -1.63 -7.52
C VAL A 179 -12.13 -2.26 -7.64
N LEU A 180 -11.08 -1.51 -7.35
CA LEU A 180 -9.74 -2.05 -7.14
C LEU A 180 -9.48 -2.13 -5.64
N PHE A 181 -9.28 -3.33 -5.11
CA PHE A 181 -8.83 -3.56 -3.74
C PHE A 181 -7.31 -3.64 -3.71
N ASP A 182 -6.67 -2.70 -3.04
CA ASP A 182 -5.22 -2.46 -3.01
C ASP A 182 -4.56 -2.22 -4.40
N CYS A 183 -3.43 -1.51 -4.39
CA CYS A 183 -2.64 -1.15 -5.56
C CYS A 183 -1.14 -1.33 -5.27
N GLY A 184 -0.75 -2.59 -5.11
CA GLY A 184 0.64 -2.99 -4.91
C GLY A 184 1.55 -2.78 -6.14
N PRO A 185 2.88 -2.74 -5.96
CA PRO A 185 3.86 -2.74 -7.05
C PRO A 185 3.57 -3.84 -8.09
N GLY A 186 3.57 -3.44 -9.37
CA GLY A 186 3.23 -4.32 -10.50
C GLY A 186 1.76 -4.30 -10.92
N ALA A 187 0.85 -3.77 -10.09
CA ALA A 187 -0.60 -3.80 -10.37
C ALA A 187 -0.98 -3.11 -11.70
N LEU A 188 -0.38 -1.97 -12.05
CA LEU A 188 -0.66 -1.30 -13.34
C LEU A 188 -0.28 -2.17 -14.53
N GLN A 189 0.88 -2.82 -14.46
CA GLN A 189 1.36 -3.71 -15.51
C GLN A 189 0.47 -4.96 -15.60
N ALA A 190 0.00 -5.49 -14.46
CA ALA A 190 -0.94 -6.61 -14.43
C ALA A 190 -2.31 -6.23 -15.02
N LEU A 191 -2.90 -5.10 -14.61
CA LEU A 191 -4.15 -4.57 -15.20
C LEU A 191 -4.05 -4.48 -16.73
N ALA A 192 -2.94 -3.94 -17.25
CA ALA A 192 -2.69 -3.83 -18.67
C ALA A 192 -2.49 -5.20 -19.36
N ARG A 193 -1.72 -6.13 -18.76
CA ARG A 193 -1.54 -7.51 -19.27
C ARG A 193 -2.86 -8.28 -19.34
N LEU A 194 -3.72 -8.12 -18.34
CA LEU A 194 -5.01 -8.80 -18.21
C LEU A 194 -6.12 -8.16 -19.06
N GLY A 195 -5.83 -7.04 -19.73
CA GLY A 195 -6.80 -6.31 -20.55
C GLY A 195 -7.93 -5.66 -19.75
N LEU A 196 -7.73 -5.42 -18.44
CA LEU A 196 -8.73 -4.80 -17.57
C LEU A 196 -8.81 -3.29 -17.84
N PRO A 197 -10.01 -2.69 -17.85
CA PRO A 197 -10.21 -1.29 -18.19
C PRO A 197 -9.82 -0.38 -17.00
N TRP A 198 -8.54 -0.32 -16.67
CA TRP A 198 -8.01 0.45 -15.52
C TRP A 198 -8.43 1.93 -15.51
N GLY A 199 -8.62 2.54 -16.68
CA GLY A 199 -9.15 3.90 -16.83
C GLY A 199 -10.60 4.07 -16.39
N GLU A 200 -11.34 2.95 -16.26
CA GLU A 200 -12.74 2.87 -15.87
C GLU A 200 -12.94 2.47 -14.39
N ILE A 201 -11.89 2.31 -13.57
CA ILE A 201 -12.03 2.12 -12.11
C ILE A 201 -12.93 3.22 -11.54
N THR A 202 -13.95 2.87 -10.75
CA THR A 202 -14.83 3.83 -10.03
C THR A 202 -14.33 4.07 -8.62
N ASP A 203 -13.86 3.00 -7.98
CA ASP A 203 -13.58 2.93 -6.55
C ASP A 203 -12.23 2.23 -6.32
N LEU A 204 -11.44 2.74 -5.38
CA LEU A 204 -10.19 2.15 -4.92
C LEU A 204 -10.34 1.91 -3.41
N ALA A 205 -10.28 0.67 -2.95
CA ALA A 205 -10.40 0.31 -1.53
C ALA A 205 -9.03 -0.16 -1.00
N ILE A 206 -8.46 0.58 -0.05
CA ILE A 206 -7.17 0.31 0.57
C ILE A 206 -7.41 -0.42 1.89
N THR A 207 -6.71 -1.52 2.15
CA THR A 207 -6.79 -2.25 3.44
C THR A 207 -5.95 -1.60 4.54
N HIS A 208 -4.72 -1.23 4.20
CA HIS A 208 -3.73 -0.61 5.09
C HIS A 208 -2.57 0.00 4.27
N PHE A 209 -1.59 0.62 4.93
CA PHE A 209 -0.60 1.47 4.24
C PHE A 209 0.78 0.83 3.97
N HIS A 210 0.91 -0.51 3.99
CA HIS A 210 2.17 -1.16 3.61
C HIS A 210 2.49 -1.05 2.11
N ALA A 211 3.77 -0.93 1.79
CA ALA A 211 4.25 -0.55 0.45
C ALA A 211 3.85 -1.54 -0.66
N ASP A 212 3.61 -2.80 -0.32
CA ASP A 212 3.09 -3.86 -1.18
C ASP A 212 1.58 -3.83 -1.42
N HIS A 213 0.84 -2.99 -0.67
CA HIS A 213 -0.59 -2.72 -0.86
C HIS A 213 -0.85 -1.34 -1.47
N VAL A 214 0.03 -0.36 -1.29
CA VAL A 214 -0.19 1.03 -1.78
C VAL A 214 0.92 1.60 -2.67
N GLY A 215 2.03 0.88 -2.87
CA GLY A 215 3.23 1.40 -3.51
C GLY A 215 3.08 1.81 -4.98
N ALA A 216 2.05 1.33 -5.69
CA ALA A 216 1.80 1.73 -7.07
C ALA A 216 0.85 2.93 -7.22
N LEU A 217 0.25 3.43 -6.13
CA LEU A 217 -0.72 4.53 -6.18
C LEU A 217 -0.24 5.81 -6.88
N PRO A 218 0.98 6.34 -6.63
CA PRO A 218 1.45 7.52 -7.36
C PRO A 218 1.51 7.29 -8.88
N GLY A 219 1.94 6.10 -9.29
CA GLY A 219 1.92 5.69 -10.70
C GLY A 219 0.49 5.55 -11.25
N PHE A 220 -0.45 5.06 -10.44
CA PHE A 220 -1.86 4.92 -10.81
C PHE A 220 -2.54 6.28 -11.05
N PHE A 221 -2.41 7.25 -10.13
CA PHE A 221 -2.92 8.60 -10.33
C PHE A 221 -2.28 9.29 -11.55
N PHE A 222 -0.97 9.12 -11.74
CA PHE A 222 -0.26 9.67 -12.89
C PHE A 222 -0.74 9.06 -14.22
N ALA A 223 -0.99 7.74 -14.24
CA ALA A 223 -1.56 7.04 -15.38
C ALA A 223 -3.00 7.48 -15.69
N LEU A 224 -3.85 7.68 -14.68
CA LEU A 224 -5.21 8.20 -14.90
C LEU A 224 -5.21 9.64 -15.44
N ARG A 225 -4.26 10.48 -15.01
CA ARG A 225 -4.11 11.86 -15.50
C ARG A 225 -3.57 11.94 -16.92
N HIS A 226 -2.56 11.14 -17.26
CA HIS A 226 -1.75 11.32 -18.47
C HIS A 226 -1.83 10.17 -19.49
N GLY A 227 -2.24 8.97 -19.08
CA GLY A 227 -2.22 7.75 -19.92
C GLY A 227 -3.53 7.44 -20.64
N LEU A 228 -4.60 8.21 -20.41
CA LEU A 228 -5.90 7.97 -21.03
C LEU A 228 -6.03 8.67 -22.39
N PRO A 229 -6.64 8.05 -23.43
CA PRO A 229 -6.83 8.67 -24.74
C PRO A 229 -7.71 9.92 -24.75
N ARG A 230 -8.49 10.13 -23.70
CA ARG A 230 -9.29 11.33 -23.42
C ARG A 230 -9.17 11.65 -21.94
N PRO A 231 -9.18 12.93 -21.53
CA PRO A 231 -9.23 13.29 -20.12
C PRO A 231 -10.42 12.62 -19.43
N ARG A 232 -10.17 11.99 -18.28
CA ARG A 232 -11.22 11.49 -17.40
C ARG A 232 -11.97 12.67 -16.80
N SER A 233 -13.28 12.52 -16.63
CA SER A 233 -14.15 13.47 -15.90
C SER A 233 -14.92 12.82 -14.75
N ARG A 234 -15.08 11.49 -14.77
CA ARG A 234 -15.79 10.74 -13.72
C ARG A 234 -14.94 10.72 -12.43
N PRO A 235 -15.54 10.93 -11.25
CA PRO A 235 -14.84 10.80 -9.97
C PRO A 235 -14.14 9.44 -9.80
N LEU A 236 -13.07 9.42 -9.01
CA LEU A 236 -12.50 8.23 -8.38
C LEU A 236 -12.71 8.39 -6.87
N THR A 237 -13.34 7.41 -6.22
CA THR A 237 -13.41 7.40 -4.75
C THR A 237 -12.34 6.48 -4.18
N VAL A 238 -11.57 7.01 -3.24
CA VAL A 238 -10.54 6.29 -2.49
C VAL A 238 -11.11 6.00 -1.11
N TRP A 239 -11.49 4.75 -0.90
CA TRP A 239 -11.92 4.20 0.38
C TRP A 239 -10.70 3.65 1.11
N GLY A 240 -10.66 3.84 2.42
CA GLY A 240 -9.58 3.29 3.24
C GLY A 240 -9.88 3.42 4.72
N PRO A 241 -8.99 2.90 5.59
CA PRO A 241 -9.11 3.08 7.02
C PRO A 241 -8.82 4.53 7.45
N ALA A 242 -8.95 4.77 8.76
CA ALA A 242 -8.58 6.04 9.38
C ALA A 242 -7.13 6.46 9.00
N GLY A 243 -6.96 7.72 8.61
CA GLY A 243 -5.68 8.27 8.15
C GLY A 243 -5.42 8.18 6.64
N THR A 244 -6.29 7.57 5.84
CA THR A 244 -6.15 7.49 4.37
C THR A 244 -6.00 8.87 3.73
N ARG A 245 -6.73 9.89 4.20
CA ARG A 245 -6.58 11.28 3.76
C ARG A 245 -5.17 11.80 4.01
N THR A 246 -4.67 11.62 5.24
CA THR A 246 -3.31 12.03 5.62
C THR A 246 -2.25 11.29 4.81
N PHE A 247 -2.48 10.02 4.48
CA PHE A 247 -1.60 9.22 3.64
C PHE A 247 -1.55 9.74 2.20
N VAL A 248 -2.70 9.98 1.56
CA VAL A 248 -2.78 10.51 0.19
C VAL A 248 -2.23 11.94 0.11
N GLU A 249 -2.46 12.79 1.12
CA GLU A 249 -1.85 14.13 1.22
C GLU A 249 -0.31 14.06 1.31
N LYS A 250 0.25 13.09 2.05
CA LYS A 250 1.70 12.84 2.08
C LYS A 250 2.24 12.35 0.74
N LEU A 251 1.51 11.49 0.02
CA LEU A 251 1.87 11.10 -1.34
C LEU A 251 1.87 12.31 -2.30
N ALA A 252 0.88 13.19 -2.19
CA ALA A 252 0.83 14.43 -2.98
C ALA A 252 2.02 15.35 -2.64
N GLY A 253 2.40 15.48 -1.36
CA GLY A 253 3.59 16.23 -0.95
C GLY A 253 4.92 15.66 -1.48
N ALA A 254 4.97 14.35 -1.78
CA ALA A 254 6.17 13.68 -2.30
C ALA A 254 6.24 13.64 -3.85
N TYR A 255 5.11 13.45 -4.52
CA TYR A 255 5.05 13.26 -5.98
C TYR A 255 4.48 14.47 -6.74
N GLY A 256 3.70 15.33 -6.06
CA GLY A 256 3.03 16.50 -6.61
C GLY A 256 1.51 16.42 -6.50
N ASP A 257 0.86 17.58 -6.57
CA ASP A 257 -0.59 17.77 -6.36
C ASP A 257 -1.49 16.92 -7.29
N PHE A 258 -0.94 16.35 -8.37
CA PHE A 258 -1.68 15.48 -9.28
C PHE A 258 -2.30 14.25 -8.59
N VAL A 259 -1.81 13.86 -7.41
CA VAL A 259 -2.37 12.78 -6.60
C VAL A 259 -3.73 13.16 -6.02
N LEU A 260 -3.94 14.45 -5.68
CA LEU A 260 -5.21 14.99 -5.16
C LEU A 260 -6.07 15.61 -6.26
N ASP A 261 -5.46 16.28 -7.24
CA ASP A 261 -6.12 16.81 -8.43
C ASP A 261 -5.45 16.27 -9.72
N PRO A 262 -5.83 15.06 -10.16
CA PRO A 262 -5.41 14.51 -11.45
C PRO A 262 -6.14 15.14 -12.65
N GLY A 263 -6.91 16.21 -12.47
CA GLY A 263 -7.79 16.79 -13.51
C GLY A 263 -9.20 16.18 -13.55
N PHE A 264 -9.55 15.37 -12.54
CA PHE A 264 -10.90 14.87 -12.27
C PHE A 264 -11.09 14.71 -10.75
N PRO A 265 -12.33 14.65 -10.23
CA PRO A 265 -12.54 14.58 -8.79
C PRO A 265 -11.96 13.31 -8.16
N VAL A 266 -11.08 13.47 -7.17
CA VAL A 266 -10.67 12.40 -6.26
C VAL A 266 -11.37 12.64 -4.93
N LEU A 267 -12.24 11.71 -4.55
CA LEU A 267 -12.93 11.70 -3.26
C LEU A 267 -12.14 10.77 -2.33
N ILE A 268 -11.96 11.15 -1.06
CA ILE A 268 -11.23 10.34 -0.08
C ILE A 268 -12.12 10.16 1.14
N GLU A 269 -12.56 8.92 1.34
CA GLU A 269 -13.54 8.51 2.33
C GLU A 269 -12.90 7.50 3.29
N GLU A 270 -12.83 7.86 4.58
CA GLU A 270 -12.32 6.98 5.63
C GLU A 270 -13.49 6.22 6.23
N VAL A 271 -13.45 4.88 6.17
CA VAL A 271 -14.54 4.00 6.65
C VAL A 271 -14.13 3.38 7.98
N ALA A 272 -14.96 3.54 9.00
CA ALA A 272 -14.71 2.96 10.31
C ALA A 272 -15.06 1.45 10.34
N PRO A 273 -14.38 0.61 11.15
CA PRO A 273 -14.82 -0.75 11.38
C PRO A 273 -16.26 -0.85 11.88
N GLY A 274 -17.08 -1.71 11.26
CA GLY A 274 -18.51 -1.84 11.51
C GLY A 274 -19.38 -0.79 10.80
N GLU A 275 -18.82 -0.05 9.84
CA GLU A 275 -19.51 0.95 9.04
C GLU A 275 -19.64 0.52 7.57
N THR A 276 -20.85 0.59 7.03
CA THR A 276 -21.15 0.34 5.62
C THR A 276 -21.25 1.66 4.83
N ARG A 277 -20.79 1.66 3.57
CA ARG A 277 -20.90 2.76 2.60
C ARG A 277 -21.31 2.23 1.22
N SER A 278 -22.12 2.97 0.47
CA SER A 278 -22.56 2.56 -0.87
C SER A 278 -21.61 3.05 -1.97
N LEU A 279 -21.04 2.13 -2.75
CA LEU A 279 -20.10 2.45 -3.82
C LEU A 279 -20.81 3.06 -5.03
N SER A 280 -20.69 4.38 -5.21
CA SER A 280 -21.28 5.10 -6.36
C SER A 280 -22.79 4.85 -6.57
N GLY A 281 -23.52 4.54 -5.49
CA GLY A 281 -24.95 4.17 -5.53
C GLY A 281 -25.25 2.71 -5.88
N GLY A 282 -24.22 1.86 -5.95
CA GLY A 282 -24.29 0.41 -6.16
C GLY A 282 -24.00 -0.39 -4.87
N PRO A 283 -23.15 -1.44 -4.91
CA PRO A 283 -22.89 -2.35 -3.79
C PRO A 283 -22.47 -1.65 -2.48
N GLY A 284 -22.80 -2.27 -1.35
CA GLY A 284 -22.37 -1.84 -0.02
C GLY A 284 -20.97 -2.37 0.31
N LEU A 285 -20.05 -1.47 0.65
CA LEU A 285 -18.71 -1.76 1.16
C LEU A 285 -18.70 -1.55 2.68
N GLU A 286 -18.31 -2.58 3.44
CA GLU A 286 -18.18 -2.54 4.90
C GLU A 286 -16.73 -2.86 5.32
N ALA A 287 -16.23 -2.16 6.33
CA ALA A 287 -14.91 -2.39 6.91
C ALA A 287 -14.98 -3.21 8.21
N HIS A 288 -14.02 -4.10 8.44
CA HIS A 288 -13.79 -4.76 9.72
C HIS A 288 -12.32 -4.70 10.11
N ARG A 289 -12.00 -4.38 11.37
CA ARG A 289 -10.61 -4.31 11.87
C ARG A 289 -9.90 -5.66 11.72
N THR A 290 -8.63 -5.66 11.33
CA THR A 290 -7.77 -6.86 11.38
C THR A 290 -6.61 -6.70 12.37
N PRO A 291 -6.11 -7.79 12.99
CA PRO A 291 -4.90 -7.75 13.80
C PRO A 291 -3.65 -7.67 12.90
N HIS A 292 -3.31 -6.52 12.34
CA HIS A 292 -2.10 -6.37 11.51
C HIS A 292 -1.35 -5.07 11.78
N THR A 293 -1.97 -3.92 11.52
CA THR A 293 -1.58 -2.59 12.02
C THR A 293 -2.73 -1.94 12.80
N GLU A 294 -2.52 -0.77 13.39
CA GLU A 294 -3.57 -0.07 14.15
C GLU A 294 -4.75 0.36 13.26
N GLU A 295 -4.48 0.69 12.00
CA GLU A 295 -5.47 1.11 11.01
C GLU A 295 -6.03 -0.04 10.16
N SER A 296 -5.39 -1.21 10.10
CA SER A 296 -5.73 -2.27 9.13
C SER A 296 -7.20 -2.71 9.16
N VAL A 297 -7.80 -2.78 7.97
CA VAL A 297 -9.16 -3.28 7.75
C VAL A 297 -9.24 -4.33 6.64
N ALA A 298 -10.10 -5.31 6.87
CA ALA A 298 -10.68 -6.20 5.88
C ALA A 298 -11.94 -5.55 5.28
N TRP A 299 -12.25 -5.93 4.05
CA TRP A 299 -13.39 -5.42 3.29
C TRP A 299 -14.41 -6.51 2.99
N ARG A 300 -15.69 -6.20 3.21
CA ARG A 300 -16.81 -6.97 2.70
C ARG A 300 -17.58 -6.10 1.69
N LEU A 301 -17.91 -6.66 0.54
CA LEU A 301 -18.64 -6.00 -0.53
C LEU A 301 -19.89 -6.81 -0.86
N ASP A 302 -21.06 -6.33 -0.48
CA ASP A 302 -22.35 -6.98 -0.75
C ASP A 302 -23.13 -6.23 -1.86
N GLY A 303 -23.50 -6.96 -2.91
CA GLY A 303 -24.45 -6.52 -3.93
C GLY A 303 -25.77 -7.28 -3.81
N GLU A 304 -26.76 -6.94 -4.64
CA GLU A 304 -28.08 -7.58 -4.64
C GLU A 304 -28.02 -9.11 -4.83
N THR A 305 -27.07 -9.58 -5.63
CA THR A 305 -26.97 -10.97 -6.10
C THR A 305 -25.63 -11.63 -5.79
N PHE A 306 -24.68 -10.92 -5.18
CA PHE A 306 -23.33 -11.41 -4.90
C PHE A 306 -22.77 -10.84 -3.60
N SER A 307 -21.70 -11.44 -3.10
CA SER A 307 -20.95 -10.97 -1.94
C SER A 307 -19.47 -11.34 -2.08
N PHE A 308 -18.58 -10.44 -1.67
CA PHE A 308 -17.14 -10.63 -1.79
C PHE A 308 -16.46 -10.22 -0.48
N GLY A 309 -15.57 -11.08 0.02
CA GLY A 309 -14.72 -10.79 1.17
C GLY A 309 -13.26 -10.67 0.76
N TYR A 310 -12.55 -9.70 1.31
CA TYR A 310 -11.10 -9.57 1.21
C TYR A 310 -10.52 -9.26 2.59
N THR A 311 -9.63 -10.11 3.09
CA THR A 311 -9.06 -9.93 4.44
C THR A 311 -8.10 -8.76 4.56
N GLY A 312 -7.47 -8.32 3.46
CA GLY A 312 -6.18 -7.65 3.57
C GLY A 312 -5.18 -8.56 4.29
N ASP A 313 -4.22 -7.95 4.96
CA ASP A 313 -3.33 -8.64 5.88
C ASP A 313 -3.95 -8.67 7.29
N SER A 314 -3.79 -9.80 7.98
CA SER A 314 -4.49 -10.10 9.23
C SER A 314 -3.80 -11.22 10.00
N GLY A 315 -3.63 -11.01 11.31
CA GLY A 315 -3.48 -12.10 12.26
C GLY A 315 -4.79 -12.85 12.53
N PRO A 316 -4.77 -13.89 13.36
CA PRO A 316 -5.94 -14.71 13.68
C PRO A 316 -7.08 -13.91 14.35
N SER A 317 -8.31 -14.02 13.83
CA SER A 317 -9.52 -13.46 14.45
C SER A 317 -10.76 -14.30 14.13
N THR A 318 -11.57 -14.58 15.15
CA THR A 318 -12.84 -15.33 15.02
C THR A 318 -14.00 -14.43 14.55
N GLU A 319 -13.89 -13.15 14.88
CA GLU A 319 -14.77 -12.05 14.51
C GLU A 319 -14.68 -11.82 13.00
N LEU A 320 -13.46 -11.79 12.44
CA LEU A 320 -13.22 -11.68 11.01
C LEU A 320 -13.85 -12.84 10.22
N GLY A 321 -13.75 -14.07 10.73
CA GLY A 321 -14.45 -15.22 10.14
C GLY A 321 -15.97 -15.08 10.19
N SER A 322 -16.53 -14.48 11.26
CA SER A 322 -17.96 -14.21 11.36
C SER A 322 -18.43 -13.05 10.48
N PHE A 323 -17.59 -12.05 10.24
CA PHE A 323 -17.81 -10.94 9.31
C PHE A 323 -17.84 -11.42 7.85
N MET A 324 -16.92 -12.32 7.48
CA MET A 324 -16.84 -12.92 6.14
C MET A 324 -17.87 -14.03 5.88
N ARG A 325 -18.94 -14.11 6.67
CA ARG A 325 -19.92 -15.20 6.61
C ARG A 325 -20.63 -15.28 5.25
N GLU A 326 -20.62 -16.47 4.67
CA GLU A 326 -21.38 -16.90 3.48
C GLU A 326 -21.11 -16.07 2.21
N VAL A 327 -19.92 -15.47 2.09
CA VAL A 327 -19.55 -14.70 0.89
C VAL A 327 -19.40 -15.59 -0.36
N SER A 328 -19.73 -15.04 -1.54
CA SER A 328 -19.57 -15.76 -2.83
C SER A 328 -18.11 -16.14 -3.10
N ALA A 329 -17.17 -15.25 -2.76
CA ALA A 329 -15.74 -15.57 -2.73
C ALA A 329 -15.06 -14.81 -1.59
N LEU A 330 -14.12 -15.46 -0.92
CA LEU A 330 -13.26 -14.87 0.10
C LEU A 330 -11.80 -14.92 -0.36
N VAL A 331 -11.21 -13.76 -0.64
CA VAL A 331 -9.76 -13.60 -0.80
C VAL A 331 -9.16 -13.48 0.60
N CYS A 332 -8.42 -14.51 1.01
CA CYS A 332 -7.85 -14.65 2.34
C CYS A 332 -6.33 -14.74 2.26
N GLU A 333 -5.61 -13.95 3.05
CA GLU A 333 -4.16 -14.08 3.16
C GLU A 333 -3.77 -15.45 3.77
N CYS A 334 -2.62 -15.99 3.36
CA CYS A 334 -2.05 -17.22 3.91
C CYS A 334 -0.52 -17.11 3.85
N SER A 335 0.01 -16.09 4.52
CA SER A 335 1.37 -15.61 4.30
C SER A 335 2.46 -16.59 4.70
N LEU A 336 2.27 -17.35 5.79
CA LEU A 336 3.32 -18.11 6.47
C LEU A 336 2.95 -19.58 6.70
N HIS A 337 3.95 -20.47 6.76
CA HIS A 337 3.74 -21.85 7.19
C HIS A 337 3.38 -21.90 8.69
N ASP A 338 2.64 -22.91 9.17
CA ASP A 338 2.20 -22.97 10.58
C ASP A 338 3.36 -22.97 11.59
N ALA A 339 4.50 -23.56 11.22
CA ALA A 339 5.74 -23.52 12.01
C ALA A 339 6.39 -22.12 12.13
N GLN A 340 5.88 -21.13 11.39
CA GLN A 340 6.30 -19.73 11.36
C GLN A 340 5.11 -18.78 11.67
N ALA A 341 3.99 -19.29 12.19
CA ALA A 341 2.81 -18.49 12.48
C ALA A 341 3.12 -17.28 13.38
N SER A 342 2.47 -16.16 13.10
CA SER A 342 2.62 -14.90 13.84
C SER A 342 1.25 -14.35 14.25
N ASP A 343 1.25 -13.37 15.15
CA ASP A 343 0.03 -12.68 15.59
C ASP A 343 -0.50 -11.65 14.59
N ASN A 344 0.18 -11.46 13.44
CA ASN A 344 -0.12 -10.43 12.45
C ASN A 344 -0.29 -10.95 11.00
N HIS A 345 -0.20 -12.27 10.79
CA HIS A 345 -0.45 -12.93 9.50
C HIS A 345 -1.12 -14.29 9.70
N LEU A 346 -1.74 -14.84 8.66
CA LEU A 346 -2.36 -16.16 8.71
C LEU A 346 -1.43 -17.27 8.20
N SER A 347 -1.58 -18.43 8.82
CA SER A 347 -1.01 -19.71 8.39
C SER A 347 -2.14 -20.68 7.99
N PRO A 348 -1.86 -21.82 7.31
CA PRO A 348 -2.89 -22.74 6.85
C PRO A 348 -3.92 -23.15 7.90
N ALA A 349 -3.49 -23.44 9.14
CA ALA A 349 -4.41 -23.77 10.23
C ALA A 349 -5.31 -22.59 10.63
N ARG A 350 -4.77 -21.37 10.66
CA ARG A 350 -5.53 -20.15 10.99
C ARG A 350 -6.49 -19.74 9.87
N VAL A 351 -6.10 -19.97 8.62
CA VAL A 351 -7.01 -19.85 7.48
C VAL A 351 -8.12 -20.90 7.56
N ALA A 352 -7.82 -22.15 7.92
CA ALA A 352 -8.83 -23.19 8.07
C ALA A 352 -9.86 -22.84 9.17
N GLU A 353 -9.42 -22.36 10.33
CA GLU A 353 -10.29 -21.84 11.40
C GLU A 353 -11.20 -20.70 10.91
N LEU A 354 -10.63 -19.67 10.27
CA LEU A 354 -11.36 -18.51 9.75
C LEU A 354 -12.35 -18.92 8.64
N ALA A 355 -11.90 -19.70 7.67
CA ALA A 355 -12.71 -20.13 6.54
C ALA A 355 -13.84 -21.09 6.96
N THR A 356 -13.65 -21.90 8.01
CA THR A 356 -14.70 -22.72 8.61
C THR A 356 -15.78 -21.87 9.28
N ALA A 357 -15.40 -20.78 9.96
CA ALA A 357 -16.36 -19.84 10.53
C ALA A 357 -17.11 -19.02 9.44
N ALA A 358 -16.40 -18.64 8.38
CA ALA A 358 -16.92 -17.87 7.25
C ALA A 358 -17.81 -18.69 6.32
N ARG A 359 -17.43 -19.94 5.98
CA ARG A 359 -18.10 -20.79 4.98
C ARG A 359 -18.30 -20.06 3.63
N PRO A 360 -17.23 -19.50 3.01
CA PRO A 360 -17.35 -18.91 1.68
C PRO A 360 -17.66 -20.00 0.65
N ARG A 361 -18.32 -19.65 -0.48
CA ARG A 361 -18.53 -20.62 -1.57
C ARG A 361 -17.22 -21.00 -2.27
N LEU A 362 -16.28 -20.05 -2.31
CA LEU A 362 -14.91 -20.25 -2.78
C LEU A 362 -13.94 -19.48 -1.88
N LEU A 363 -12.95 -20.19 -1.34
CA LEU A 363 -11.79 -19.61 -0.67
C LEU A 363 -10.64 -19.40 -1.69
N VAL A 364 -10.13 -18.18 -1.78
CA VAL A 364 -9.00 -17.81 -2.64
C VAL A 364 -7.81 -17.42 -1.75
N LEU A 365 -6.83 -18.32 -1.67
CA LEU A 365 -5.63 -18.18 -0.82
C LEU A 365 -4.60 -17.27 -1.49
N THR A 366 -4.28 -16.13 -0.88
CA THR A 366 -3.40 -15.10 -1.45
C THR A 366 -2.27 -14.71 -0.50
N HIS A 367 -1.43 -13.76 -0.92
CA HIS A 367 -0.33 -13.18 -0.13
C HIS A 367 0.70 -14.21 0.39
N ILE A 368 0.82 -15.36 -0.30
CA ILE A 368 1.67 -16.47 0.14
C ILE A 368 3.13 -16.15 -0.16
N TYR A 369 3.98 -16.04 0.87
CA TYR A 369 5.39 -15.70 0.68
C TYR A 369 6.11 -16.74 -0.21
N PRO A 370 7.01 -16.32 -1.12
CA PRO A 370 7.60 -17.22 -2.12
C PRO A 370 8.34 -18.43 -1.54
N HIS A 371 8.97 -18.28 -0.37
CA HIS A 371 9.69 -19.36 0.32
C HIS A 371 8.75 -20.42 0.90
N PHE A 372 7.53 -20.05 1.29
CA PHE A 372 6.49 -20.97 1.73
C PHE A 372 5.77 -21.58 0.50
N ARG A 373 5.35 -20.73 -0.44
CA ARG A 373 4.69 -21.12 -1.70
C ARG A 373 5.52 -22.11 -2.54
N THR A 374 6.85 -22.07 -2.43
CA THR A 374 7.73 -23.01 -3.11
C THR A 374 7.86 -24.30 -2.28
N GLY A 375 7.35 -25.41 -2.83
CA GLY A 375 7.46 -26.74 -2.21
C GLY A 375 6.25 -27.17 -1.38
N HIS A 376 5.27 -26.30 -1.14
CA HIS A 376 4.05 -26.61 -0.39
C HIS A 376 2.80 -26.41 -1.25
N ASP A 377 1.86 -27.36 -1.18
CA ASP A 377 0.49 -27.16 -1.66
C ASP A 377 -0.32 -26.55 -0.52
N VAL A 378 -0.43 -25.22 -0.53
CA VAL A 378 -1.06 -24.45 0.56
C VAL A 378 -2.57 -24.73 0.66
N ALA A 379 -3.25 -25.02 -0.46
CA ALA A 379 -4.66 -25.41 -0.44
C ALA A 379 -4.84 -26.78 0.23
N ARG A 380 -3.93 -27.72 -0.06
CA ARG A 380 -3.88 -29.00 0.64
C ARG A 380 -3.60 -28.85 2.14
N LEU A 381 -2.67 -27.98 2.55
CA LEU A 381 -2.38 -27.73 3.96
C LEU A 381 -3.60 -27.16 4.72
N VAL A 382 -4.34 -26.23 4.09
CA VAL A 382 -5.61 -25.70 4.64
C VAL A 382 -6.66 -26.82 4.78
N ALA A 383 -6.72 -27.75 3.83
CA ALA A 383 -7.61 -28.91 3.92
C ALA A 383 -7.19 -29.94 4.98
N GLU A 384 -5.89 -30.23 5.10
CA GLU A 384 -5.32 -31.10 6.14
C GLU A 384 -5.49 -30.50 7.54
N ALA A 385 -5.59 -29.18 7.66
CA ALA A 385 -5.94 -28.47 8.89
C ALA A 385 -7.46 -28.44 9.20
N GLY A 386 -8.30 -29.02 8.34
CA GLY A 386 -9.71 -29.29 8.63
C GLY A 386 -10.76 -28.46 7.89
N TYR A 387 -10.38 -27.63 6.91
CA TYR A 387 -11.35 -26.93 6.05
C TYR A 387 -11.75 -27.80 4.84
N ASP A 388 -13.04 -28.03 4.65
CA ASP A 388 -13.60 -28.95 3.64
C ASP A 388 -14.24 -28.28 2.41
N GLY A 389 -14.22 -26.93 2.34
CA GLY A 389 -14.75 -26.16 1.21
C GLY A 389 -13.81 -26.05 0.00
N ASP A 390 -14.31 -25.48 -1.11
CA ASP A 390 -13.50 -25.23 -2.32
C ASP A 390 -12.45 -24.15 -2.02
N ALA A 391 -11.18 -24.55 -1.99
CA ALA A 391 -10.03 -23.68 -1.75
C ALA A 391 -9.08 -23.69 -2.96
N ARG A 392 -8.68 -22.49 -3.41
CA ARG A 392 -7.79 -22.33 -4.57
C ARG A 392 -6.69 -21.32 -4.28
N ILE A 393 -5.46 -21.64 -4.70
CA ILE A 393 -4.32 -20.71 -4.60
C ILE A 393 -4.44 -19.62 -5.67
N ALA A 394 -4.32 -18.36 -5.26
CA ALA A 394 -4.36 -17.19 -6.12
C ALA A 394 -3.22 -17.17 -7.15
N ARG A 395 -3.56 -16.75 -8.36
CA ARG A 395 -2.65 -16.55 -9.50
C ARG A 395 -3.14 -15.33 -10.26
N GLU A 396 -2.22 -14.51 -10.81
CA GLU A 396 -2.62 -13.40 -11.68
C GLU A 396 -3.54 -13.90 -12.80
N GLY A 397 -4.63 -13.16 -13.06
CA GLY A 397 -5.61 -13.52 -14.07
C GLY A 397 -6.57 -14.64 -13.70
N LEU A 398 -6.55 -15.17 -12.48
CA LEU A 398 -7.66 -15.97 -11.95
C LEU A 398 -8.93 -15.12 -11.97
N ARG A 399 -9.96 -15.61 -12.69
CA ARG A 399 -11.30 -15.01 -12.76
C ARG A 399 -12.31 -15.86 -12.03
N VAL A 400 -13.21 -15.24 -11.28
CA VAL A 400 -14.27 -15.89 -10.52
C VAL A 400 -15.57 -15.10 -10.71
N SER A 401 -16.62 -15.74 -11.22
CA SER A 401 -17.97 -15.17 -11.22
C SER A 401 -18.50 -15.10 -9.78
N LEU A 402 -18.96 -13.92 -9.36
CA LEU A 402 -19.50 -13.69 -8.02
C LEU A 402 -21.02 -13.78 -8.07
N THR A 403 -21.59 -14.73 -7.32
CA THR A 403 -23.04 -14.91 -7.17
C THR A 403 -23.36 -15.60 -5.85
N ASN A 404 -24.48 -15.23 -5.23
CA ASN A 404 -24.99 -15.81 -3.99
C ASN A 404 -25.86 -17.07 -4.22
N ARG A 405 -26.07 -17.49 -5.49
CA ARG A 405 -26.85 -18.68 -5.87
C ARG A 405 -26.00 -19.74 -6.56
#